data_AF-A0A7J4SCJ5-F1
#
_entry.id   AF-A0A7J4SCJ5-F1
#
_cell.length_a   1.000
_cell.length_b   1.000
_cell.length_c   1.000
_cell.angle_alpha   90.00
_cell.angle_beta   90.00
_cell.angle_gamma   90.00
#
_symmetry.space_group_name_H-M   'P 1'
#
loop_
_entity.id
_entity.type
_entity.pdbx_description
1 polymer ?
#
loop_
_entity_poly.entity_id
_entity_poly.type
_entity_poly.pdbx_seq_one_letter_code
_entity_poly.pdbx_strand_id
1 'polypeptide(L)'
;MPYASEKRRALTAIFIVFLFIFSEILVAENDVQHELNDRQTAAYSLYQYSSNAETFISLQDPDDNFNSANNNLIGVDSLLGTETRGLYRFINNLTSASDSIISAELTLTCEVATEALPGTPPVLYPATIIANFAPLEVTWNEIADSINWQSPGIEGTSDRTVWDTPSTATQLSSTIHEYSLNVTKLAQTSLDLGRNKFDFVISAIGGE
;
A
#
# COMPACT_ATOMS: atom_id res chain seq x y z
N MET A 1 -59.52 -63.35 18.84
CA MET A 1 -58.94 -62.01 18.64
C MET A 1 -59.75 -61.02 19.46
N PRO A 2 -59.27 -60.51 20.61
CA PRO A 2 -60.06 -59.58 21.39
C PRO A 2 -59.97 -58.18 20.77
N TYR A 3 -61.13 -57.61 20.43
CA TYR A 3 -61.25 -56.21 20.03
C TYR A 3 -60.87 -55.32 21.21
N ALA A 4 -59.86 -54.46 21.03
CA ALA A 4 -59.54 -53.43 22.00
C ALA A 4 -60.73 -52.47 22.13
N SER A 5 -61.19 -52.21 23.36
CA SER A 5 -62.27 -51.26 23.60
C SER A 5 -61.86 -49.86 23.12
N GLU A 6 -62.83 -49.09 22.62
CA GLU A 6 -62.64 -47.75 22.05
C GLU A 6 -61.82 -46.82 22.96
N LYS A 7 -62.01 -46.94 24.29
CA LYS A 7 -61.23 -46.22 25.31
C LYS A 7 -59.73 -46.56 25.28
N ARG A 8 -59.34 -47.82 25.04
CA ARG A 8 -57.92 -48.22 24.91
C ARG A 8 -57.33 -47.69 23.62
N ARG A 9 -58.09 -47.67 22.51
CA ARG A 9 -57.64 -47.08 21.24
C ARG A 9 -57.40 -45.58 21.35
N ALA A 10 -58.30 -44.85 22.00
CA ALA A 10 -58.16 -43.42 22.25
C ALA A 10 -56.93 -43.11 23.13
N LEU A 11 -56.72 -43.86 24.22
CA LEU A 11 -55.53 -43.73 25.08
C LEU A 11 -54.23 -43.98 24.32
N THR A 12 -54.19 -45.00 23.46
CA THR A 12 -53.00 -45.32 22.67
C THR A 12 -52.72 -44.23 21.64
N ALA A 13 -53.76 -43.69 20.99
CA ALA A 13 -53.63 -42.61 20.03
C ALA A 13 -53.13 -41.32 20.68
N ILE A 14 -53.67 -40.95 21.85
CA ILE A 14 -53.22 -39.80 22.63
C ILE A 14 -51.74 -39.97 23.02
N PHE A 15 -51.35 -41.16 23.50
CA PHE A 15 -49.97 -41.43 23.89
C PHE A 15 -49.00 -41.32 22.71
N ILE A 16 -49.38 -41.82 21.53
CA ILE A 16 -48.57 -41.69 20.30
C ILE A 16 -48.43 -40.22 19.89
N VAL A 17 -49.51 -39.44 19.92
CA VAL A 17 -49.46 -38.00 19.57
C VAL A 17 -48.54 -37.24 20.52
N PHE A 18 -48.62 -37.49 21.83
CA PHE A 18 -47.69 -36.89 22.78
C PHE A 18 -46.24 -37.31 22.51
N LEU A 19 -46.00 -38.58 22.18
CA LEU A 19 -44.66 -39.07 21.87
C LEU A 19 -44.06 -38.40 20.63
N PHE A 20 -44.87 -38.16 19.59
CA PHE A 20 -44.45 -37.38 18.42
C PHE A 20 -44.15 -35.92 18.77
N ILE A 21 -45.03 -35.25 19.53
CA ILE A 21 -44.82 -33.86 19.95
C ILE A 21 -43.54 -33.72 20.79
N PHE A 22 -43.32 -34.60 21.76
CA PHE A 22 -42.11 -34.57 22.59
C PHE A 22 -40.85 -34.89 21.79
N SER A 23 -40.93 -35.78 20.79
CA SER A 23 -39.81 -36.06 19.88
C SER A 23 -39.45 -34.85 19.02
N GLU A 24 -40.43 -34.14 18.49
CA GLU A 24 -40.19 -32.93 17.69
C GLU A 24 -39.60 -31.79 18.54
N ILE A 25 -40.09 -31.62 19.78
CA ILE A 25 -39.52 -30.64 20.72
C ILE A 25 -38.08 -31.00 21.09
N LEU A 26 -37.78 -32.27 21.38
CA LEU A 26 -36.42 -32.74 21.68
C LEU A 26 -35.46 -32.55 20.51
N VAL A 27 -35.93 -32.76 19.27
CA VAL A 27 -35.12 -32.51 18.07
C VAL A 27 -34.89 -31.02 17.87
N ALA A 28 -35.92 -30.17 18.03
CA ALA A 28 -35.78 -28.73 17.90
C ALA A 28 -34.85 -28.10 18.96
N GLU A 29 -34.84 -28.64 20.18
CA GLU A 29 -33.98 -28.14 21.27
C GLU A 29 -32.51 -28.59 21.11
N ASN A 30 -32.28 -29.72 20.42
CA ASN A 30 -30.93 -30.24 20.12
C ASN A 30 -30.41 -29.88 18.72
N ASP A 31 -31.23 -29.27 17.85
CA ASP A 31 -30.80 -28.74 16.55
C ASP A 31 -30.16 -27.35 16.72
N VAL A 32 -29.22 -27.26 17.67
CA VAL A 32 -28.30 -26.13 17.74
C VAL A 32 -27.30 -26.32 16.61
N GLN A 33 -27.64 -25.78 15.44
CA GLN A 33 -26.71 -25.60 14.34
C GLN A 33 -25.61 -24.65 14.84
N HIS A 34 -24.55 -25.21 15.40
CA HIS A 34 -23.29 -24.49 15.53
C HIS A 34 -22.78 -24.32 14.11
N GLU A 35 -23.01 -23.15 13.51
CA GLU A 35 -22.24 -22.75 12.34
C GLU A 35 -20.77 -22.91 12.73
N LEU A 36 -20.10 -23.86 12.07
CA LEU A 36 -18.65 -23.94 12.14
C LEU A 36 -18.18 -22.61 11.56
N ASN A 37 -17.79 -21.69 12.44
CA ASN A 37 -17.05 -20.52 12.01
C ASN A 37 -15.80 -21.07 11.32
N ASP A 38 -15.80 -21.09 9.99
CA ASP A 38 -14.59 -21.22 9.21
C ASP A 38 -13.71 -20.09 9.71
N ARG A 39 -12.76 -20.44 10.57
CA ARG A 39 -11.80 -19.49 11.09
C ARG A 39 -11.00 -19.08 9.88
N GLN A 40 -11.37 -17.95 9.29
CA GLN A 40 -10.70 -17.38 8.14
C GLN A 40 -9.32 -16.95 8.65
N THR A 41 -8.37 -17.88 8.62
CA THR A 41 -7.00 -17.65 9.05
C THR A 41 -6.36 -16.81 7.95
N ALA A 42 -6.51 -15.48 8.05
CA ALA A 42 -5.74 -14.56 7.25
C ALA A 42 -4.27 -14.75 7.62
N ALA A 43 -3.50 -15.32 6.70
CA ALA A 43 -2.05 -15.41 6.83
C ALA A 43 -1.46 -14.09 6.35
N TYR A 44 -0.65 -13.46 7.20
CA TYR A 44 0.08 -12.24 6.85
C TYR A 44 1.53 -12.60 6.59
N SER A 45 2.12 -11.98 5.56
CA SER A 45 3.54 -12.11 5.26
C SER A 45 4.15 -10.72 5.17
N LEU A 46 5.38 -10.58 5.68
CA LEU A 46 6.14 -9.34 5.62
C LEU A 46 7.22 -9.48 4.55
N TYR A 47 7.25 -8.53 3.63
CA TYR A 47 8.25 -8.44 2.56
C TYR A 47 9.11 -7.20 2.79
N GLN A 48 10.42 -7.36 2.61
CA GLN A 48 11.37 -6.25 2.59
C GLN A 48 12.01 -6.21 1.21
N TYR A 49 11.86 -5.08 0.53
CA TYR A 49 12.43 -4.86 -0.80
C TYR A 49 13.59 -3.90 -0.68
N SER A 50 14.73 -4.25 -1.26
CA SER A 50 15.76 -3.26 -1.59
C SER A 50 15.35 -2.52 -2.85
N SER A 51 15.79 -1.27 -2.98
CA SER A 51 15.64 -0.57 -4.25
C SER A 51 16.35 -1.32 -5.37
N ASN A 52 15.70 -1.39 -6.52
CA ASN A 52 16.23 -1.93 -7.76
C ASN A 52 16.85 -0.84 -8.65
N ALA A 53 16.34 0.39 -8.57
CA ALA A 53 16.93 1.55 -9.21
C ALA A 53 16.60 2.82 -8.42
N GLU A 54 17.58 3.71 -8.31
CA GLU A 54 17.48 5.00 -7.63
C GLU A 54 18.12 6.06 -8.52
N THR A 55 17.44 7.18 -8.69
CA THR A 55 17.97 8.36 -9.38
C THR A 55 17.15 9.57 -8.94
N PHE A 56 17.51 10.77 -9.39
CA PHE A 56 16.70 11.97 -9.22
C PHE A 56 16.63 12.76 -10.52
N ILE A 57 15.68 13.67 -10.55
CA ILE A 57 15.58 14.71 -11.59
C ILE A 57 15.77 16.07 -10.94
N SER A 58 16.38 16.99 -11.67
CA SER A 58 16.72 18.32 -11.17
C SER A 58 16.19 19.39 -12.10
N LEU A 59 15.51 20.40 -11.55
CA LEU A 59 15.11 21.58 -12.30
C LEU A 59 16.33 22.41 -12.74
N GLN A 60 17.45 22.32 -12.02
CA GLN A 60 18.66 23.07 -12.33
C GLN A 60 19.34 22.58 -13.62
N ASP A 61 19.36 21.27 -13.82
CA ASP A 61 19.94 20.61 -14.99
C ASP A 61 18.88 19.68 -15.61
N PRO A 62 17.90 20.25 -16.33
CA PRO A 62 16.65 19.56 -16.63
C PRO A 62 16.76 18.47 -17.70
N ASP A 63 17.86 18.46 -18.44
CA ASP A 63 18.16 17.49 -19.50
C ASP A 63 19.26 16.48 -19.08
N ASP A 64 19.75 16.57 -17.85
CA ASP A 64 20.79 15.66 -17.33
C ASP A 64 20.15 14.46 -16.62
N ASN A 65 20.73 13.28 -16.83
CA ASN A 65 20.40 12.06 -16.09
C ASN A 65 21.36 11.87 -14.92
N PHE A 66 20.83 11.53 -13.75
CA PHE A 66 21.60 11.40 -12.51
C PHE A 66 21.74 9.96 -12.01
N ASN A 67 21.53 8.94 -12.84
CA ASN A 67 21.62 7.55 -12.40
C ASN A 67 23.01 7.14 -11.91
N SER A 68 24.07 7.82 -12.36
CA SER A 68 25.44 7.61 -11.89
C SER A 68 25.88 8.57 -10.78
N ALA A 69 24.97 9.38 -10.24
CA ALA A 69 25.30 10.28 -9.14
C ALA A 69 25.58 9.48 -7.85
N ASN A 70 26.47 10.00 -7.01
CA ASN A 70 26.80 9.35 -5.74
C ASN A 70 25.69 9.51 -4.69
N ASN A 71 24.84 10.53 -4.85
CA ASN A 71 23.78 10.90 -3.93
C ASN A 71 22.47 10.95 -4.71
N ASN A 72 21.36 10.75 -4.01
CA ASN A 72 20.01 10.92 -4.54
C ASN A 72 19.35 12.11 -3.84
N LEU A 73 19.12 13.22 -4.56
CA LEU A 73 18.64 14.47 -4.00
C LEU A 73 17.11 14.54 -4.02
N ILE A 74 16.53 15.13 -2.98
CA ILE A 74 15.09 15.27 -2.82
C ILE A 74 14.78 16.60 -2.14
N GLY A 75 14.05 17.48 -2.82
CA GLY A 75 13.52 18.68 -2.19
C GLY A 75 13.86 19.96 -2.92
N VAL A 76 13.89 21.05 -2.18
CA VAL A 76 14.19 22.37 -2.75
C VAL A 76 15.42 22.89 -2.03
N ASP A 77 16.49 23.10 -2.78
CA ASP A 77 17.68 23.78 -2.27
C ASP A 77 17.25 25.19 -1.80
N SER A 78 17.31 25.43 -0.49
CA SER A 78 16.84 26.70 0.09
C SER A 78 17.72 27.91 -0.28
N LEU A 79 18.91 27.68 -0.82
CA LEU A 79 19.84 28.71 -1.28
C LEU A 79 19.63 29.05 -2.75
N LEU A 80 19.37 28.05 -3.60
CA LEU A 80 19.23 28.21 -5.05
C LEU A 80 17.77 28.29 -5.53
N GLY A 81 16.82 27.80 -4.73
CA GLY A 81 15.40 27.73 -5.08
C GLY A 81 15.09 26.70 -6.17
N THR A 82 15.99 25.73 -6.38
CA THR A 82 15.89 24.70 -7.40
C THR A 82 15.32 23.42 -6.80
N GLU A 83 14.35 22.81 -7.48
CA GLU A 83 13.70 21.58 -7.02
C GLU A 83 14.40 20.34 -7.60
N THR A 84 14.62 19.35 -6.74
CA THR A 84 15.04 18.00 -7.06
C THR A 84 13.98 17.01 -6.58
N ARG A 85 13.81 15.89 -7.31
CA ARG A 85 12.85 14.84 -6.95
C ARG A 85 13.50 13.48 -7.05
N GLY A 86 13.46 12.73 -5.96
CA GLY A 86 13.97 11.37 -5.90
C GLY A 86 13.03 10.39 -6.56
N LEU A 87 13.59 9.46 -7.32
CA LEU A 87 12.91 8.40 -8.05
C LEU A 87 13.41 7.06 -7.55
N TYR A 88 12.47 6.22 -7.11
CA TYR A 88 12.77 4.92 -6.52
C TYR A 88 11.93 3.83 -7.20
N ARG A 89 12.59 2.73 -7.56
CA ARG A 89 11.96 1.54 -8.13
C ARG A 89 12.24 0.33 -7.28
N PHE A 90 11.19 -0.38 -6.89
CA PHE A 90 11.27 -1.67 -6.20
C PHE A 90 10.64 -2.76 -7.06
N ILE A 91 11.16 -3.98 -6.97
CA ILE A 91 10.56 -5.13 -7.65
C ILE A 91 9.25 -5.50 -6.95
N ASN A 92 8.16 -5.69 -7.72
CA ASN A 92 6.92 -6.25 -7.20
C ASN A 92 6.76 -7.70 -7.67
N ASN A 93 6.83 -8.64 -6.73
CA ASN A 93 6.60 -10.07 -6.96
C ASN A 93 5.18 -10.51 -6.54
N LEU A 94 4.33 -9.59 -6.13
CA LEU A 94 2.95 -9.86 -5.73
C LEU A 94 2.03 -9.82 -6.96
N THR A 95 0.92 -10.55 -6.87
CA THR A 95 -0.12 -10.58 -7.91
C THR A 95 -1.49 -10.27 -7.31
N SER A 96 -2.27 -9.40 -7.97
CA SER A 96 -3.63 -9.06 -7.52
C SER A 96 -4.61 -10.24 -7.58
N ALA A 97 -4.22 -11.35 -8.20
CA ALA A 97 -5.05 -12.57 -8.25
C ALA A 97 -5.03 -13.38 -6.94
N SER A 98 -3.96 -13.28 -6.13
CA SER A 98 -3.81 -14.06 -4.89
C SER A 98 -3.36 -13.24 -3.68
N ASP A 99 -2.79 -12.07 -3.90
CA ASP A 99 -2.18 -11.26 -2.86
C ASP A 99 -2.98 -9.98 -2.62
N SER A 100 -2.92 -9.47 -1.39
CA SER A 100 -3.44 -8.16 -1.02
C SER A 100 -2.44 -7.44 -0.12
N ILE A 101 -2.27 -6.14 -0.34
CA ILE A 101 -1.39 -5.31 0.49
C ILE A 101 -2.25 -4.65 1.56
N ILE A 102 -1.90 -4.87 2.82
CA ILE A 102 -2.62 -4.31 3.97
C ILE A 102 -1.93 -3.04 4.47
N SER A 103 -0.61 -3.03 4.47
CA SER A 103 0.23 -1.91 4.85
C SER A 103 1.53 -1.94 4.04
N ALA A 104 2.02 -0.77 3.66
CA ALA A 104 3.36 -0.60 3.11
C ALA A 104 3.96 0.72 3.60
N GLU A 105 5.25 0.68 3.92
CA GLU A 105 6.02 1.79 4.45
C GLU A 105 7.33 1.88 3.67
N LEU A 106 7.68 3.10 3.27
CA LEU A 106 8.98 3.43 2.70
C LEU A 106 9.77 4.21 3.73
N THR A 107 10.95 3.71 4.07
CA THR A 107 11.86 4.37 5.01
C THR A 107 13.07 4.90 4.24
N LEU A 108 13.38 6.18 4.41
CA LEU A 108 14.55 6.84 3.82
C LEU A 108 15.43 7.41 4.94
N THR A 109 16.71 7.10 4.93
CA THR A 109 17.70 7.75 5.80
C THR A 109 18.41 8.83 4.98
N CYS A 110 18.16 10.10 5.31
CA CYS A 110 18.65 11.23 4.54
C CYS A 110 19.52 12.14 5.42
N GLU A 111 20.55 12.72 4.82
CA GLU A 111 21.27 13.86 5.38
C GLU A 111 20.60 15.14 4.87
N VAL A 112 20.17 16.00 5.78
CA VAL A 112 19.58 17.31 5.43
C VAL A 112 20.71 18.25 5.03
N ALA A 113 20.74 18.63 3.77
CA ALA A 113 21.74 19.51 3.18
C ALA A 113 21.35 20.98 3.38
N THR A 114 20.08 21.31 3.18
CA THR A 114 19.56 22.67 3.37
C THR A 114 18.21 22.69 4.08
N GLU A 115 17.97 23.75 4.85
CA GLU A 115 16.69 23.99 5.52
C GLU A 115 16.16 25.37 5.11
N ALA A 116 14.86 25.47 4.82
CA ALA A 116 14.20 26.75 4.58
C ALA A 116 14.02 27.54 5.89
N LEU A 117 13.83 26.82 7.00
CA LEU A 117 13.74 27.38 8.34
C LEU A 117 14.73 26.62 9.25
N PRO A 118 15.71 27.30 9.86
CA PRO A 118 16.70 26.64 10.70
C PRO A 118 16.08 25.78 11.81
N GLY A 119 16.52 24.53 11.92
CA GLY A 119 16.03 23.55 12.88
C GLY A 119 14.68 22.93 12.53
N THR A 120 14.18 23.13 11.31
CA THR A 120 12.97 22.48 10.80
C THR A 120 13.34 21.57 9.63
N PRO A 121 13.34 20.24 9.81
CA PRO A 121 13.70 19.32 8.74
C PRO A 121 12.66 19.38 7.59
N PRO A 122 13.07 19.09 6.35
CA PRO A 122 12.16 18.96 5.21
C PRO A 122 11.03 17.96 5.47
N VAL A 123 9.89 18.13 4.80
CA VAL A 123 8.77 17.18 4.82
C VAL A 123 8.68 16.53 3.44
N LEU A 124 8.75 15.20 3.40
CA LEU A 124 8.71 14.42 2.16
C LEU A 124 7.27 14.02 1.81
N TYR A 125 6.99 13.96 0.51
CA TYR A 125 5.70 13.57 -0.05
C TYR A 125 5.92 12.53 -1.17
N PRO A 126 5.32 11.33 -1.06
CA PRO A 126 5.45 10.31 -2.09
C PRO A 126 4.28 10.37 -3.08
N ALA A 127 4.51 9.95 -4.32
CA ALA A 127 3.47 9.63 -5.29
C ALA A 127 3.88 8.42 -6.13
N THR A 128 2.88 7.70 -6.67
CA THR A 128 3.15 6.65 -7.66
C THR A 128 3.41 7.28 -9.01
N ILE A 129 4.48 6.88 -9.67
CA ILE A 129 4.72 7.25 -11.06
C ILE A 129 3.81 6.40 -11.93
N ILE A 130 2.90 7.00 -12.69
CA ILE A 130 1.96 6.29 -13.54
C ILE A 130 2.69 5.75 -14.78
N ALA A 131 3.55 6.57 -15.36
CA ALA A 131 4.31 6.22 -16.54
C ALA A 131 5.56 5.37 -16.19
N ASN A 132 6.06 4.60 -17.16
CA ASN A 132 7.20 3.73 -16.94
C ASN A 132 8.51 4.48 -17.20
N PHE A 133 9.15 4.99 -16.14
CA PHE A 133 10.43 5.69 -16.30
C PHE A 133 11.61 4.74 -16.56
N ALA A 134 12.55 5.21 -17.37
CA ALA A 134 13.82 4.54 -17.65
C ALA A 134 14.92 5.15 -16.77
N PRO A 135 15.41 4.47 -15.71
CA PRO A 135 16.35 5.06 -14.76
C PRO A 135 17.63 5.62 -15.41
N LEU A 136 18.12 4.96 -16.47
CA LEU A 136 19.33 5.35 -17.19
C LEU A 136 19.15 6.56 -18.13
N GLU A 137 17.92 7.01 -18.34
CA GLU A 137 17.56 8.00 -19.37
C GLU A 137 16.67 9.11 -18.83
N VAL A 138 16.02 8.92 -17.67
CA VAL A 138 15.07 9.88 -17.10
C VAL A 138 15.76 11.20 -16.74
N THR A 139 15.10 12.31 -17.06
CA THR A 139 15.51 13.68 -16.78
C THR A 139 14.30 14.46 -16.26
N TRP A 140 14.49 15.74 -15.90
CA TRP A 140 13.37 16.59 -15.51
C TRP A 140 12.36 16.78 -16.65
N ASN A 141 12.84 16.87 -17.89
CA ASN A 141 12.00 17.07 -19.06
C ASN A 141 11.44 15.75 -19.64
N GLU A 142 12.20 14.65 -19.51
CA GLU A 142 11.92 13.39 -20.21
C GLU A 142 11.82 12.18 -19.28
N ILE A 143 10.85 11.30 -19.53
CA ILE A 143 10.68 10.04 -18.80
C ILE A 143 11.68 8.96 -19.26
N ALA A 144 12.10 9.06 -20.51
CA ALA A 144 13.06 8.23 -21.21
C ALA A 144 13.56 9.03 -22.42
N ASP A 145 14.67 8.61 -23.05
CA ASP A 145 15.33 9.40 -24.10
C ASP A 145 14.33 9.79 -25.22
N SER A 146 14.21 11.10 -25.47
CA SER A 146 13.28 11.67 -26.46
C SER A 146 11.78 11.44 -26.19
N ILE A 147 11.41 11.00 -24.99
CA ILE A 147 10.03 10.85 -24.54
C ILE A 147 9.79 11.80 -23.37
N ASN A 148 9.08 12.91 -23.64
CA ASN A 148 8.74 13.89 -22.63
C ASN A 148 7.75 13.36 -21.58
N TRP A 149 7.85 13.89 -20.36
CA TRP A 149 6.72 13.91 -19.42
C TRP A 149 5.54 14.70 -20.02
N GLN A 150 4.32 14.45 -19.55
CA GLN A 150 3.18 15.32 -19.90
C GLN A 150 3.44 16.75 -19.39
N SER A 151 4.04 16.89 -18.21
CA SER A 151 4.58 18.15 -17.71
C SER A 151 5.96 17.92 -17.09
N PRO A 152 6.97 18.75 -17.42
CA PRO A 152 8.30 18.66 -16.81
C PRO A 152 8.22 18.57 -15.29
N GLY A 153 9.15 17.81 -14.72
CA GLY A 153 9.20 17.51 -13.30
C GLY A 153 8.30 16.36 -12.88
N ILE A 154 7.60 15.65 -13.79
CA ILE A 154 6.59 14.63 -13.43
C ILE A 154 5.38 15.29 -12.76
N GLU A 155 4.90 16.39 -13.33
CA GLU A 155 3.76 17.15 -12.79
C GLU A 155 2.44 16.88 -13.53
N GLY A 156 2.48 16.12 -14.63
CA GLY A 156 1.29 15.81 -15.40
C GLY A 156 0.37 14.82 -14.69
N THR A 157 -0.92 14.94 -14.98
CA THR A 157 -1.98 14.03 -14.49
C THR A 157 -1.80 12.58 -14.94
N SER A 158 -1.06 12.34 -16.03
CA SER A 158 -0.68 11.01 -16.51
C SER A 158 0.75 10.60 -16.14
N ASP A 159 1.52 11.47 -15.51
CA ASP A 159 2.91 11.20 -15.12
C ASP A 159 2.97 10.57 -13.73
N ARG A 160 2.20 11.10 -12.77
CA ARG A 160 2.10 10.60 -11.39
C ARG A 160 0.67 10.67 -10.85
N THR A 161 0.45 9.95 -9.75
CA THR A 161 -0.73 10.16 -8.90
C THR A 161 -0.62 11.45 -8.11
N VAL A 162 -1.69 11.81 -7.41
CA VAL A 162 -1.65 12.88 -6.39
C VAL A 162 -0.62 12.53 -5.31
N TRP A 163 0.09 13.53 -4.80
CA TRP A 163 0.97 13.41 -3.64
C TRP A 163 0.18 12.88 -2.43
N ASP A 164 0.74 11.88 -1.75
CA ASP A 164 0.10 11.26 -0.60
C ASP A 164 0.41 12.02 0.70
N THR A 165 0.02 11.45 1.84
CA THR A 165 0.26 12.03 3.16
C THR A 165 1.75 12.31 3.43
N PRO A 166 2.06 13.38 4.18
CA PRO A 166 3.45 13.74 4.50
C PRO A 166 4.17 12.65 5.29
N SER A 167 5.50 12.63 5.16
CA SER A 167 6.38 11.80 5.96
C SER A 167 6.38 12.18 7.43
N THR A 168 6.69 11.21 8.30
CA THR A 168 7.14 11.48 9.67
C THR A 168 8.67 11.40 9.73
N ALA A 169 9.31 12.37 10.39
CA ALA A 169 10.77 12.41 10.52
C ALA A 169 11.21 12.12 11.96
N THR A 170 12.23 11.28 12.11
CA THR A 170 12.91 11.03 13.38
C THR A 170 14.37 11.42 13.24
N GLN A 171 14.86 12.30 14.10
CA GLN A 171 16.26 12.72 14.08
C GLN A 171 17.16 11.59 14.61
N LEU A 172 18.11 11.14 13.80
CA LEU A 172 19.12 10.14 14.19
C LEU A 172 20.43 10.80 14.64
N SER A 173 20.83 11.88 13.97
CA SER A 173 21.99 12.71 14.31
C SER A 173 21.71 14.19 14.00
N SER A 174 22.70 15.08 14.10
CA SER A 174 22.49 16.51 13.86
C SER A 174 21.84 16.80 12.50
N THR A 175 22.35 16.21 11.42
CA THR A 175 21.86 16.42 10.05
C THR A 175 21.13 15.21 9.50
N ILE A 176 21.31 14.02 10.09
CA ILE A 176 20.72 12.77 9.58
C ILE A 176 19.36 12.53 10.21
N HIS A 177 18.36 12.37 9.35
CA HIS A 177 16.99 12.08 9.71
C HIS A 177 16.52 10.80 9.03
N GLU A 178 15.69 10.03 9.73
CA GLU A 178 14.94 8.92 9.16
C GLU A 178 13.53 9.40 8.84
N TYR A 179 13.14 9.30 7.57
CA TYR A 179 11.81 9.62 7.08
C TYR A 179 11.03 8.34 6.85
N SER A 180 9.87 8.23 7.49
CA SER A 180 8.89 7.19 7.23
C SER A 180 7.74 7.75 6.40
N LEU A 181 7.45 7.09 5.28
CA LEU A 181 6.37 7.43 4.37
C LEU A 181 5.38 6.27 4.30
N ASN A 182 4.10 6.55 4.56
CA ASN A 182 3.05 5.57 4.34
C ASN A 182 2.75 5.48 2.83
N VAL A 183 3.19 4.41 2.21
CA VAL A 183 3.00 4.15 0.77
C VAL A 183 1.97 3.05 0.51
N THR A 184 1.14 2.72 1.51
CA THR A 184 0.14 1.64 1.43
C THR A 184 -0.76 1.80 0.21
N LYS A 185 -1.36 2.97 0.04
CA LYS A 185 -2.26 3.26 -1.08
C LYS A 185 -1.53 3.20 -2.43
N LEU A 186 -0.31 3.72 -2.48
CA LEU A 186 0.53 3.75 -3.68
C LEU A 186 0.93 2.33 -4.13
N ALA A 187 1.29 1.47 -3.18
CA ALA A 187 1.63 0.07 -3.42
C ALA A 187 0.39 -0.74 -3.81
N GLN A 188 -0.76 -0.55 -3.13
CA GLN A 188 -2.05 -1.15 -3.51
C GLN A 188 -2.43 -0.78 -4.95
N THR A 189 -2.34 0.51 -5.30
CA THR A 189 -2.63 0.99 -6.66
C THR A 189 -1.74 0.29 -7.69
N SER A 190 -0.45 0.10 -7.39
CA SER A 190 0.47 -0.59 -8.31
C SER A 190 0.14 -2.08 -8.46
N LEU A 191 -0.29 -2.73 -7.38
CA LEU A 191 -0.74 -4.13 -7.39
C LEU A 191 -2.02 -4.30 -8.20
N ASP A 192 -3.01 -3.42 -8.00
CA ASP A 192 -4.30 -3.44 -8.71
C ASP A 192 -4.11 -3.24 -10.22
N LEU A 193 -3.13 -2.41 -10.60
CA LEU A 193 -2.72 -2.21 -11.99
C LEU A 193 -1.87 -3.36 -12.56
N GLY A 194 -1.60 -4.41 -11.78
CA GLY A 194 -0.84 -5.58 -12.21
C GLY A 194 0.64 -5.30 -12.51
N ARG A 195 1.22 -4.27 -11.88
CA ARG A 195 2.60 -3.87 -12.14
C ARG A 195 3.57 -4.83 -11.48
N ASN A 196 4.64 -5.16 -12.20
CA ASN A 196 5.76 -5.95 -11.67
C ASN A 196 6.79 -5.09 -10.91
N LYS A 197 6.43 -3.85 -10.55
CA LYS A 197 7.27 -2.91 -9.83
C LYS A 197 6.45 -1.89 -9.05
N PHE A 198 7.06 -1.36 -8.00
CA PHE A 198 6.60 -0.18 -7.28
C PHE A 198 7.51 0.98 -7.63
N ASP A 199 6.97 1.95 -8.38
CA ASP A 199 7.69 3.14 -8.80
C ASP A 199 7.16 4.34 -7.99
N PHE A 200 8.04 4.96 -7.21
CA PHE A 200 7.72 6.12 -6.40
C PHE A 200 8.55 7.32 -6.83
N VAL A 201 7.91 8.49 -6.87
CA VAL A 201 8.58 9.79 -6.88
C VAL A 201 8.39 10.43 -5.52
N ILE A 202 9.46 11.02 -4.99
CA ILE A 202 9.47 11.72 -3.71
C ILE A 202 9.84 13.18 -4.00
N SER A 203 9.07 14.11 -3.45
CA SER A 203 9.40 15.54 -3.41
C SER A 203 9.44 15.99 -1.95
N ALA A 204 10.11 17.11 -1.67
CA ALA A 204 10.17 17.69 -0.34
C ALA A 204 9.76 19.16 -0.32
N ILE A 205 9.25 19.61 0.82
CA ILE A 205 9.04 21.02 1.15
C ILE A 205 9.83 21.34 2.40
N GLY A 206 10.46 22.51 2.44
CA GLY A 206 11.16 23.00 3.63
C GLY A 206 12.67 22.78 3.62
N GLY A 207 13.23 22.26 2.52
CA GLY A 207 14.66 22.10 2.31
C GLY A 207 14.96 20.92 1.37
N GLU A 208 16.23 20.49 1.37
CA GLU A 208 16.78 19.34 0.63
C GLU A 208 17.59 18.46 1.58
#